data_AF-A0A0W0T209-F1
#
_entry.id   AF-A0A0W0T209-F1
#
_cell.length_a   1.000
_cell.length_b   1.000
_cell.length_c   1.000
_cell.angle_alpha   90.00
_cell.angle_beta   90.00
_cell.angle_gamma   90.00
#
_symmetry.space_group_name_H-M   'P 1'
#
loop_
_entity.id
_entity.type
_entity.pdbx_description
1 polymer ?
#
loop_
_entity_poly.entity_id
_entity_poly.type
_entity_poly.pdbx_seq_one_letter_code
_entity_poly.pdbx_strand_id
1 'polypeptide(L)'
;PLKEPLLDNDLGLDEAMEAEIEAPFETTYAQHIKPVQEKAKEGQLLVLVVEDNAIAQTVAKALLKQLTCEAHIAETGRKAVDLWRINHYDLI
;
A
#
# COMPACT_ATOMS: atom_id res chain seq x y z
N PRO A 1 2.25 46.60 -23.38
CA PRO A 1 0.90 46.38 -22.80
C PRO A 1 0.91 45.12 -21.93
N LEU A 2 0.85 45.30 -20.61
CA LEU A 2 0.80 44.19 -19.65
C LEU A 2 -0.65 43.67 -19.57
N LYS A 3 -0.80 42.35 -19.64
CA LYS A 3 -2.08 41.63 -19.65
C LYS A 3 -2.75 41.72 -18.28
N GLU A 4 -4.06 41.94 -18.26
CA GLU A 4 -4.85 42.00 -17.03
C GLU A 4 -4.94 40.61 -16.35
N PRO A 5 -4.90 40.54 -15.00
CA PRO A 5 -5.05 39.29 -14.26
C PRO A 5 -6.47 38.71 -14.37
N LEU A 6 -6.57 37.39 -14.53
CA LEU A 6 -7.82 36.63 -14.67
C LEU A 6 -8.64 36.46 -13.37
N LEU A 7 -8.38 37.28 -12.34
CA LEU A 7 -8.88 37.05 -10.98
C LEU A 7 -9.93 38.07 -10.52
N ASP A 8 -10.53 38.85 -11.43
CA ASP A 8 -11.66 39.73 -11.11
C ASP A 8 -13.01 39.07 -11.43
N ASN A 9 -13.10 37.75 -11.35
CA ASN A 9 -14.40 37.08 -11.41
C ASN A 9 -14.83 36.77 -9.98
N ASP A 10 -15.81 37.55 -9.52
CA ASP A 10 -16.51 37.49 -8.24
C ASP A 10 -17.37 36.22 -8.12
N LEU A 11 -16.83 35.08 -8.55
CA LEU A 11 -17.35 33.74 -8.31
C LEU A 11 -16.57 33.10 -7.16
N GLY A 12 -16.30 33.89 -6.12
CA GLY A 12 -15.84 33.39 -4.84
C GLY A 12 -16.91 32.47 -4.27
N LEU A 13 -16.49 31.32 -3.76
CA LEU A 13 -17.34 30.46 -2.97
C LEU A 13 -17.81 31.28 -1.76
N ASP A 14 -19.12 31.32 -1.50
CA ASP A 14 -19.64 32.03 -0.32
C ASP A 14 -18.83 31.61 0.92
N GLU A 15 -18.45 32.57 1.78
CA GLU A 15 -17.67 32.31 3.02
C GLU A 15 -18.31 31.22 3.90
N ALA A 16 -19.62 31.02 3.77
CA ALA A 16 -20.36 29.92 4.40
C ALA A 16 -19.96 28.53 3.87
N MET A 17 -19.66 28.41 2.57
CA MET A 17 -19.21 27.17 1.95
C MET A 17 -17.75 26.86 2.27
N GLU A 18 -16.88 27.88 2.42
CA GLU A 18 -15.50 27.68 2.89
C GLU A 18 -15.46 27.09 4.30
N ALA A 19 -16.28 27.60 5.23
CA ALA A 19 -16.34 27.09 6.60
C ALA A 19 -16.89 25.65 6.70
N GLU A 20 -17.83 25.27 5.83
CA GLU A 20 -18.35 23.89 5.76
C GLU A 20 -17.35 22.89 5.17
N ILE A 21 -16.43 23.36 4.30
CA ILE A 21 -15.37 22.54 3.74
C ILE A 21 -14.25 22.35 4.78
N GLU A 22 -13.88 23.37 5.54
CA GLU A 22 -12.73 23.32 6.46
C GLU A 22 -12.97 22.50 7.74
N ALA A 23 -14.20 22.55 8.28
CA ALA A 23 -14.56 21.87 9.53
C ALA A 23 -14.30 20.35 9.58
N PRO A 24 -14.62 19.53 8.54
CA PRO A 24 -14.35 18.10 8.56
C PRO A 24 -12.88 17.71 8.35
N PHE A 25 -12.03 18.62 7.85
CA PHE A 25 -10.61 18.31 7.57
C PHE A 25 -9.66 18.68 8.72
N GLU A 26 -10.03 19.62 9.59
CA GLU A 26 -9.23 20.00 10.77
C GLU A 26 -9.08 18.85 11.80
N THR A 27 -10.03 17.92 11.89
CA THR A 27 -10.09 16.97 13.01
C THR A 27 -9.44 15.61 12.77
N THR A 28 -9.01 15.28 11.54
CA THR A 28 -8.91 13.84 11.18
C THR A 28 -7.49 13.32 10.95
N TYR A 29 -6.46 14.16 10.90
CA TYR A 29 -5.14 13.69 10.46
C TYR A 29 -4.16 13.33 11.59
N ALA A 30 -4.19 14.00 12.74
CA ALA A 30 -3.13 13.83 13.74
C ALA A 30 -3.37 12.70 14.77
N GLN A 31 -4.61 12.24 14.96
CA GLN A 31 -4.93 11.36 16.09
C GLN A 31 -4.91 9.85 15.80
N HIS A 32 -4.81 9.43 14.53
CA HIS A 32 -4.99 8.02 14.16
C HIS A 32 -3.76 7.29 13.62
N ILE A 33 -2.59 7.92 13.53
CA ILE A 33 -1.34 7.17 13.28
C ILE A 33 -0.76 6.73 14.62
N LYS A 34 -1.50 5.87 15.34
CA LYS A 34 -0.82 4.99 16.29
C LYS A 34 -0.03 4.01 15.44
N PRO A 35 1.31 3.91 15.56
CA PRO A 35 2.01 2.78 15.00
C PRO A 35 1.37 1.56 15.66
N VAL A 36 0.59 0.80 14.89
CA VAL A 36 0.19 -0.53 15.28
C VAL A 36 1.51 -1.28 15.34
N GLN A 37 2.09 -1.37 16.55
CA GLN A 37 3.06 -2.39 16.85
C GLN A 37 2.30 -3.71 16.84
N GLU A 38 1.97 -4.17 15.64
CA GLU A 38 1.65 -5.57 15.41
C GLU A 38 2.82 -6.32 16.02
N LYS A 39 2.53 -7.08 17.08
CA LYS A 39 3.51 -7.98 17.66
C LYS A 39 4.12 -8.75 16.50
N ALA A 40 5.39 -8.48 16.21
CA ALA A 40 6.11 -9.23 15.20
C ALA A 40 5.90 -10.70 15.56
N LYS A 41 5.24 -11.47 14.69
CA LYS A 41 5.15 -12.92 14.87
C LYS A 41 6.60 -13.36 15.05
N GLU A 42 6.92 -13.97 16.20
CA GLU A 42 8.27 -14.47 16.52
C GLU A 42 8.63 -15.72 15.68
N GLY A 43 8.14 -15.81 14.45
CA GLY A 43 8.31 -16.92 13.53
C GLY A 43 8.79 -16.46 12.16
N GLN A 44 9.40 -17.39 11.43
CA GLN A 44 9.82 -17.19 10.05
C GLN A 44 8.59 -16.89 9.18
N LEU A 45 8.57 -15.72 8.53
CA LEU A 45 7.47 -15.31 7.65
C LEU A 45 7.40 -16.21 6.43
N LEU A 46 6.21 -16.70 6.10
CA LEU A 46 5.99 -17.53 4.92
C LEU A 46 5.39 -16.69 3.78
N VAL A 47 6.13 -16.56 2.69
CA VAL A 47 5.79 -15.72 1.54
C VAL A 47 5.54 -16.58 0.30
N LEU A 48 4.47 -16.30 -0.44
CA LEU A 48 4.22 -16.88 -1.76
C LEU A 48 4.65 -15.89 -2.84
N VAL A 49 5.57 -16.27 -3.72
CA VAL A 49 5.99 -15.44 -4.85
C VAL A 49 5.37 -15.99 -6.13
N VAL A 50 4.62 -15.15 -6.83
CA VAL A 50 4.00 -15.50 -8.12
C VAL A 50 4.77 -14.81 -9.24
N GLU A 51 5.57 -15.57 -9.97
CA GLU A 51 6.51 -15.03 -10.97
C GLU A 51 6.74 -16.06 -12.07
N ASP A 52 6.59 -15.67 -13.34
CA ASP A 52 6.69 -16.59 -14.48
C ASP A 52 8.14 -16.73 -14.99
N ASN A 53 9.01 -15.79 -14.63
CA ASN A 53 10.40 -15.80 -15.03
C ASN A 53 11.31 -16.49 -13.98
N ALA A 54 11.99 -17.57 -14.38
CA ALA A 54 12.89 -18.34 -13.52
C ALA A 54 14.05 -17.51 -12.91
N ILE A 55 14.54 -16.49 -13.62
CA ILE A 55 15.58 -15.59 -13.13
C ILE A 55 15.01 -14.72 -12.00
N ALA A 56 13.84 -14.12 -12.21
CA ALA A 56 13.17 -13.30 -11.21
C ALA A 56 12.77 -14.10 -9.97
N GLN A 57 12.28 -15.34 -10.14
CA GLN A 57 12.03 -16.26 -9.02
C GLN A 57 13.28 -16.50 -8.17
N THR A 58 14.44 -16.66 -8.82
CA THR A 58 15.70 -16.90 -8.12
C THR A 58 16.16 -15.67 -7.34
N VAL A 59 16.02 -14.48 -7.93
CA VAL A 59 16.33 -13.20 -7.27
C VAL A 59 15.41 -13.00 -6.07
N ALA A 60 14.10 -13.17 -6.21
CA ALA A 60 13.13 -13.02 -5.13
C ALA A 60 13.42 -13.99 -3.96
N LYS A 61 13.70 -15.27 -4.26
CA LYS A 61 14.12 -16.24 -3.23
C LYS A 61 15.38 -15.81 -2.49
N ALA A 62 16.39 -15.33 -3.21
CA ALA A 62 17.65 -14.94 -2.59
C ALA A 62 17.45 -13.77 -1.63
N LEU A 63 16.66 -12.77 -2.02
CA LEU A 63 16.31 -11.62 -1.18
C LEU A 63 15.50 -12.04 0.05
N LEU A 64 14.43 -12.82 -0.13
CA LEU A 64 13.60 -13.30 0.98
C LEU A 64 14.40 -14.17 1.95
N LYS A 65 15.31 -15.00 1.45
CA LYS A 65 16.20 -15.80 2.29
C LYS A 65 17.16 -14.95 3.12
N GLN A 66 17.69 -13.85 2.57
CA GLN A 66 18.51 -12.89 3.32
C GLN A 66 17.73 -12.19 4.43
N LEU A 67 16.43 -11.99 4.23
CA LEU A 67 15.50 -11.45 5.23
C LEU A 67 15.01 -12.51 6.24
N THR A 68 15.51 -13.74 6.17
CA THR A 68 15.09 -14.86 7.03
C THR A 68 13.61 -15.23 6.83
N CYS A 69 13.06 -15.01 5.63
CA CYS A 69 11.72 -15.45 5.24
C CYS A 69 11.78 -16.79 4.51
N GLU A 70 10.73 -17.60 4.65
CA GLU A 70 10.49 -18.78 3.81
C GLU A 70 9.69 -18.37 2.57
N ALA A 71 10.05 -18.89 1.40
CA ALA A 71 9.46 -18.49 0.12
C ALA A 71 9.01 -19.70 -0.71
N HIS A 72 7.72 -19.76 -1.01
CA HIS A 72 7.13 -20.68 -1.99
C HIS A 72 6.99 -19.99 -3.35
N ILE A 73 7.18 -20.72 -4.45
CA ILE A 73 7.04 -20.18 -5.80
C ILE A 73 5.83 -20.75 -6.51
N ALA A 74 5.09 -19.88 -7.16
CA ALA A 74 4.13 -20.22 -8.18
C ALA A 74 4.55 -19.62 -9.53
N GLU A 75 4.79 -20.46 -10.53
CA GLU A 75 5.12 -20.03 -11.90
C GLU A 75 3.91 -19.44 -12.65
N THR A 76 2.71 -19.67 -12.15
CA THR A 76 1.47 -19.19 -12.76
C THR A 76 0.45 -18.81 -11.70
N GLY A 77 -0.48 -17.93 -12.04
CA GLY A 77 -1.57 -17.53 -11.15
C GLY A 77 -2.44 -18.71 -10.70
N ARG A 78 -2.62 -19.75 -11.54
CA ARG A 78 -3.37 -20.95 -11.15
C ARG A 78 -2.66 -21.73 -10.04
N LYS A 79 -1.36 -21.99 -10.20
CA LYS A 79 -0.54 -22.63 -9.16
C LYS A 79 -0.55 -21.80 -7.87
N ALA A 80 -0.55 -20.47 -7.98
CA ALA A 80 -0.61 -19.57 -6.83
C ALA A 80 -1.92 -19.73 -6.04
N VAL A 81 -3.06 -19.75 -6.73
CA VAL A 81 -4.37 -19.96 -6.08
C VAL A 81 -4.44 -21.35 -5.44
N ASP A 82 -3.92 -22.39 -6.10
CA ASP A 82 -3.89 -23.74 -5.55
C ASP A 82 -3.04 -23.81 -4.27
N LEU A 83 -1.86 -23.18 -4.25
CA LEU A 83 -1.00 -23.08 -3.08
C LEU A 83 -1.61 -22.25 -1.95
N TRP A 84 -2.26 -21.14 -2.29
CA TRP A 84 -2.91 -20.25 -1.33
C TRP A 84 -4.10 -20.91 -0.63
N ARG A 85 -4.80 -21.82 -1.31
CA ARG A 85 -5.94 -22.55 -0.71
C ARG A 85 -5.52 -23.55 0.36
N ILE A 86 -4.31 -24.09 0.28
CA ILE A 86 -3.83 -25.17 1.16
C ILE A 86 -2.85 -24.69 2.23
N ASN A 87 -2.28 -23.49 2.06
CA ASN A 87 -1.31 -22.90 2.99
C ASN A 87 -1.79 -21.54 3.49
N HIS A 88 -1.31 -21.12 4.66
CA HIS A 88 -1.51 -19.76 5.16
C HIS A 88 -0.22 -18.95 4.95
N TYR A 89 -0.30 -17.92 4.12
CA TYR A 89 0.83 -17.04 3.82
C TYR A 89 0.66 -15.72 4.55
N ASP A 90 1.77 -15.17 5.06
CA ASP A 90 1.80 -13.84 5.66
C ASP A 90 1.84 -12.75 4.58
N LEU A 91 2.36 -13.07 3.39
CA LEU A 91 2.45 -12.21 2.22
C LEU A 91 2.38 -13.03 0.93
N ILE A 92 1.74 -12.47 -0.10
CA ILE A 92 1.64 -13.02 -1.47
C ILE A 92 2.03 -11.92 -2.46
#